data_AF-A0A286IM61-F1
#
_entry.id   AF-A0A286IM61-F1
#
_cell.length_a   1.000
_cell.length_b   1.000
_cell.length_c   1.000
_cell.angle_alpha   90.00
_cell.angle_beta   90.00
_cell.angle_gamma   90.00
#
_symmetry.space_group_name_H-M   'P 1'
#
loop_
_entity.id
_entity.type
_entity.pdbx_description
1 polymer ?
#
loop_
_entity_poly.entity_id
_entity_poly.type
_entity_poly.pdbx_seq_one_letter_code
_entity_poly.pdbx_strand_id
1 'polypeptide(L)'
;MDIIEELNISLHKYINKTIYDEEVGVYFIKQLVAQVRHMKIEIYSNDHNPPHFHVSSKDGSINATFRLDNCDLINGSLRKGDRKKIEAFFSNSKNNDLMKNLWNTSKDERRRIE
;
A
#
# COMPACT_ATOMS: atom_id res chain seq x y z
N MET A 1 -25.78 9.85 6.02
CA MET A 1 -24.57 9.69 6.87
C MET A 1 -24.58 10.86 7.81
N ASP A 2 -24.31 10.66 9.10
CA ASP A 2 -24.30 11.74 10.09
C ASP A 2 -23.01 12.58 9.90
N ILE A 3 -23.08 13.89 10.15
CA ILE A 3 -21.94 14.83 10.07
C ILE A 3 -20.80 14.36 10.98
N ILE A 4 -21.14 13.78 12.13
CA ILE A 4 -20.16 13.21 13.07
C ILE A 4 -19.43 12.02 12.45
N GLU A 5 -20.13 11.20 11.66
CA GLU A 5 -19.54 10.04 10.99
C GLU A 5 -18.61 10.47 9.83
N GLU A 6 -19.01 11.49 9.07
CA GLU A 6 -18.16 12.12 8.05
C GLU A 6 -16.87 12.71 8.63
N LEU A 7 -16.98 13.43 9.75
CA LEU A 7 -15.83 14.01 10.43
C LEU A 7 -14.89 12.94 11.00
N ASN A 8 -15.44 11.86 11.57
CA ASN A 8 -14.64 10.74 12.07
C ASN A 8 -13.88 10.02 10.95
N ILE A 9 -14.51 9.81 9.80
CA ILE A 9 -13.86 9.22 8.62
C ILE A 9 -12.73 10.14 8.13
N SER A 10 -12.99 11.46 8.06
CA SER A 10 -12.00 12.45 7.64
C SER A 10 -10.80 12.51 8.61
N LEU A 11 -11.06 12.58 9.91
CA LEU A 11 -10.04 12.61 10.95
C LEU A 11 -9.20 11.33 10.93
N HIS A 12 -9.83 10.16 10.85
CA HIS A 12 -9.11 8.89 10.75
C HIS A 12 -8.26 8.80 9.47
N LYS A 13 -8.73 9.37 8.35
CA LYS A 13 -7.95 9.45 7.12
C LYS A 13 -6.73 10.35 7.29
N TYR A 14 -6.90 11.54 7.86
CA TYR A 14 -5.80 12.48 8.06
C TYR A 14 -4.78 11.93 9.06
N ILE A 15 -5.20 11.53 10.26
CA ILE A 15 -4.28 11.09 11.31
C ILE A 15 -3.55 9.79 10.97
N ASN A 16 -4.23 8.80 10.35
CA ASN A 16 -3.64 7.47 10.15
C ASN A 16 -3.02 7.23 8.76
N LYS A 17 -3.28 8.12 7.80
CA LYS A 17 -2.76 7.97 6.42
C LYS A 17 -1.92 9.13 5.96
N THR A 18 -1.60 10.08 6.83
CA THR A 18 -0.67 11.16 6.51
C THR A 18 0.47 11.21 7.52
N ILE A 19 1.63 11.69 7.08
CA ILE A 19 2.75 12.09 7.94
C ILE A 19 2.95 13.59 7.73
N TYR A 20 3.35 14.28 8.81
CA TYR A 20 3.79 15.66 8.75
C TYR A 20 5.32 15.70 8.69
N ASP A 21 5.84 16.45 7.73
CA ASP A 21 7.25 16.80 7.58
C ASP A 21 7.39 18.32 7.55
N GLU A 22 8.46 18.84 8.15
CA GLU A 22 8.66 20.29 8.32
C GLU A 22 8.89 21.04 6.99
N GLU A 23 9.41 20.36 5.95
CA GLU A 23 9.69 20.99 4.66
C GLU A 23 8.50 20.90 3.70
N VAL A 24 7.78 19.77 3.69
CA VAL A 24 6.71 19.48 2.71
C VAL A 24 5.29 19.42 3.29
N GLY A 25 5.13 19.60 4.60
CA GLY A 25 3.83 19.61 5.27
C GLY A 25 3.19 18.23 5.39
N VAL A 26 1.85 18.16 5.33
CA VAL A 26 1.11 16.89 5.49
C VAL A 26 1.02 16.15 4.16
N TYR A 27 1.60 14.95 4.07
CA TYR A 27 1.56 14.10 2.87
C TYR A 27 1.00 12.71 3.15
N PHE A 28 0.33 12.12 2.16
CA PHE A 28 -0.26 10.78 2.29
C PHE A 28 0.81 9.69 2.18
N ILE A 29 0.83 8.78 3.15
CA ILE A 29 1.82 7.70 3.23
C ILE A 29 1.36 6.41 2.55
N LYS A 30 0.06 6.15 2.39
CA LYS A 30 -0.46 4.83 1.99
C LYS A 30 -1.40 4.90 0.79
N GLN A 31 -1.05 4.23 -0.31
CA GLN A 31 -1.97 3.99 -1.42
C GLN A 31 -2.48 2.55 -1.37
N LEU A 32 -3.79 2.37 -1.17
CA LEU A 32 -4.45 1.06 -1.18
C LEU A 32 -4.64 0.60 -2.62
N VAL A 33 -4.00 -0.50 -3.00
CA VAL A 33 -4.08 -1.09 -4.35
C VAL A 33 -5.34 -1.95 -4.48
N ALA A 34 -5.61 -2.81 -3.51
CA ALA A 34 -6.74 -3.74 -3.53
C ALA A 34 -7.10 -4.23 -2.11
N GLN A 35 -8.36 -4.60 -1.92
CA GLN A 35 -8.87 -5.20 -0.69
C GLN A 35 -9.80 -6.39 -0.99
N VAL A 36 -9.50 -7.57 -0.43
CA VAL A 36 -10.34 -8.78 -0.55
C VAL A 36 -10.32 -9.56 0.76
N ARG A 37 -11.48 -9.95 1.30
CA ARG A 37 -11.62 -10.83 2.50
C ARG A 37 -10.66 -10.47 3.65
N HIS A 38 -10.64 -9.18 4.03
CA HIS A 38 -9.79 -8.61 5.08
C HIS A 38 -8.28 -8.51 4.79
N MET A 39 -7.83 -8.89 3.60
CA MET A 39 -6.48 -8.69 3.09
C MET A 39 -6.40 -7.37 2.32
N LYS A 40 -5.29 -6.66 2.48
CA LYS A 40 -4.99 -5.40 1.80
C LYS A 40 -3.63 -5.49 1.14
N ILE A 41 -3.51 -4.89 -0.04
CA ILE A 41 -2.25 -4.65 -0.72
C ILE A 41 -2.02 -3.14 -0.74
N GLU A 42 -0.87 -2.71 -0.23
CA GLU A 42 -0.51 -1.29 -0.07
C GLU A 42 0.84 -1.00 -0.75
N ILE A 43 0.98 0.21 -1.28
CA ILE A 43 2.25 0.79 -1.72
C ILE A 43 2.47 2.07 -0.90
N TYR A 44 3.66 2.25 -0.33
CA TYR A 44 3.98 3.43 0.45
C TYR A 44 4.73 4.46 -0.42
N SER A 45 4.30 5.72 -0.37
CA SER A 45 4.90 6.82 -1.14
C SER A 45 6.38 7.07 -0.77
N ASN A 46 6.75 6.80 0.49
CA ASN A 46 8.12 6.95 1.00
C ASN A 46 9.02 5.71 0.79
N ASP A 47 8.58 4.65 0.11
CA ASP A 47 9.40 3.45 -0.05
C ASP A 47 10.62 3.72 -0.95
N HIS A 48 11.83 3.42 -0.47
CA HIS A 48 13.05 3.53 -1.27
C HIS A 48 13.18 2.39 -2.28
N ASN A 49 14.04 2.55 -3.29
CA ASN A 49 14.39 1.44 -4.19
C ASN A 49 15.08 0.30 -3.39
N PRO A 50 14.78 -0.98 -3.68
CA PRO A 50 13.93 -1.46 -4.77
C PRO A 50 12.42 -1.29 -4.51
N PRO A 51 11.60 -1.07 -5.56
CA PRO A 51 10.15 -0.98 -5.44
C PRO A 51 9.53 -2.20 -4.77
N HIS A 52 8.65 -1.99 -3.81
CA HIS A 52 8.00 -3.06 -3.07
C HIS A 52 6.54 -2.73 -2.78
N PHE A 53 5.78 -3.77 -2.42
CA PHE A 53 4.41 -3.66 -1.97
C PHE A 53 4.22 -4.46 -0.69
N HIS A 54 3.31 -3.99 0.15
CA HIS A 54 2.99 -4.59 1.43
C HIS A 54 1.67 -5.34 1.35
N VAL A 55 1.61 -6.51 1.98
CA VAL A 55 0.38 -7.31 2.12
C VAL A 55 0.12 -7.51 3.60
N SER A 56 -1.03 -7.04 4.05
CA SER A 56 -1.45 -7.19 5.44
C SER A 56 -2.90 -7.65 5.57
N SER A 57 -3.21 -8.38 6.63
CA SER A 57 -4.58 -8.69 7.03
C SER A 57 -4.99 -7.86 8.24
N LYS A 58 -6.30 -7.59 8.39
CA LYS A 58 -6.84 -6.82 9.52
C LYS A 58 -6.55 -7.47 10.88
N ASP A 59 -6.50 -8.80 10.92
CA ASP A 59 -6.22 -9.59 12.14
C ASP A 59 -4.73 -9.80 12.40
N GLY A 60 -3.84 -9.23 11.56
CA GLY A 60 -2.39 -9.37 11.69
C GLY A 60 -1.83 -10.75 11.35
N SER A 61 -2.66 -11.70 10.94
CA SER A 61 -2.22 -13.05 10.54
C SER A 61 -1.36 -13.05 9.26
N ILE A 62 -1.46 -12.00 8.45
CA ILE A 62 -0.61 -11.72 7.30
C ILE A 62 0.01 -10.35 7.51
N ASN A 63 1.34 -10.31 7.43
CA ASN A 63 2.14 -9.08 7.45
C ASN A 63 3.44 -9.38 6.69
N ALA A 64 3.48 -9.01 5.41
CA ALA A 64 4.57 -9.38 4.51
C ALA A 64 4.85 -8.32 3.46
N THR A 65 6.11 -8.22 3.04
CA THR A 65 6.58 -7.27 2.04
C THR A 65 7.21 -8.02 0.88
N PHE A 66 6.83 -7.64 -0.35
CA PHE A 66 7.26 -8.30 -1.58
C PHE A 66 7.86 -7.29 -2.55
N ARG A 67 8.81 -7.74 -3.38
CA ARG A 67 9.33 -6.92 -4.48
C ARG A 67 8.26 -6.70 -5.55
N LEU A 68 8.19 -5.50 -6.08
CA LEU A 68 7.23 -5.14 -7.13
C LEU A 68 7.68 -5.55 -8.54
N ASP A 69 8.96 -5.88 -8.74
CA ASP A 69 9.48 -6.35 -10.02
C ASP A 69 9.26 -7.85 -10.26
N ASN A 70 9.36 -8.68 -9.21
CA ASN A 70 9.27 -10.13 -9.33
C ASN A 70 8.42 -10.86 -8.26
N CYS A 71 7.82 -10.13 -7.31
CA CYS A 71 7.04 -10.70 -6.19
C CYS A 71 7.84 -11.61 -5.24
N ASP A 72 9.17 -11.48 -5.20
CA ASP A 72 9.96 -12.16 -4.17
C ASP A 72 9.64 -11.60 -2.79
N LEU A 73 9.52 -12.49 -1.81
CA LEU A 73 9.29 -12.12 -0.41
C LEU A 73 10.57 -11.49 0.17
N ILE A 74 10.46 -10.25 0.63
CA ILE A 74 11.54 -9.50 1.29
C ILE A 74 11.50 -9.75 2.80
N ASN A 75 10.31 -9.64 3.40
CA ASN A 75 10.12 -9.77 4.83
C ASN A 75 8.72 -10.31 5.16
N GLY A 76 8.59 -10.96 6.32
CA GLY A 76 7.35 -11.53 6.81
C GLY A 76 7.22 -13.04 6.58
N SER A 77 6.15 -13.60 7.12
CA SER A 77 5.81 -15.01 7.02
C SER A 77 4.31 -15.12 6.72
N LEU A 78 3.96 -16.08 5.87
CA LEU A 78 2.58 -16.32 5.48
C LEU A 78 2.42 -17.79 5.11
N ARG A 79 1.18 -18.29 5.23
CA ARG A 79 0.85 -19.66 4.84
C ARG A 79 1.08 -19.86 3.34
N LYS A 80 1.55 -21.05 2.96
CA LYS A 80 1.80 -21.42 1.56
C LYS A 80 0.59 -21.16 0.63
N GLY A 81 -0.62 -21.35 1.13
CA GLY A 81 -1.85 -21.08 0.39
C GLY A 81 -2.06 -19.59 0.07
N ASP A 82 -1.75 -18.70 1.02
CA ASP A 82 -1.90 -17.26 0.82
C ASP A 82 -0.78 -16.70 -0.06
N ARG A 83 0.45 -17.25 0.08
CA ARG A 83 1.55 -16.93 -0.83
C ARG A 83 1.19 -17.20 -2.29
N LYS A 84 0.63 -18.38 -2.58
CA LYS A 84 0.19 -18.74 -3.95
C LYS A 84 -0.87 -17.79 -4.50
N LYS A 85 -1.78 -17.28 -3.66
CA LYS A 85 -2.80 -16.32 -4.09
C LYS A 85 -2.20 -14.96 -4.43
N ILE A 86 -1.23 -14.50 -3.63
CA ILE A 86 -0.50 -13.24 -3.88
C ILE A 86 0.31 -13.35 -5.17
N GLU A 87 1.04 -14.46 -5.36
CA GLU A 87 1.78 -14.74 -6.59
C GLU A 87 0.85 -14.80 -7.81
N ALA A 88 -0.32 -15.45 -7.69
CA ALA A 88 -1.32 -15.47 -8.75
C ALA A 88 -1.87 -14.07 -9.07
N PHE A 89 -2.19 -13.28 -8.04
CA PHE A 89 -2.64 -11.89 -8.20
C PHE A 89 -1.59 -11.05 -8.94
N PHE A 90 -0.32 -11.18 -8.56
CA PHE A 90 0.78 -10.44 -9.17
C PHE A 90 1.10 -10.92 -10.59
N SER A 91 0.98 -12.21 -10.88
CA SER A 91 1.22 -12.79 -12.21
C SER A 91 0.22 -12.34 -13.27
N ASN A 92 -0.94 -11.81 -12.85
CA ASN A 92 -1.89 -11.21 -13.76
C ASN A 92 -1.32 -9.88 -14.29
N SER A 93 -1.08 -9.80 -15.60
CA SER A 93 -0.44 -8.66 -16.26
C SER A 93 -1.14 -7.33 -15.95
N LYS A 94 -2.48 -7.30 -16.01
CA LYS A 94 -3.27 -6.09 -15.73
C LYS A 94 -3.07 -5.60 -14.29
N ASN A 95 -3.02 -6.51 -13.32
CA ASN A 95 -2.76 -6.14 -11.92
C ASN A 95 -1.33 -5.64 -11.74
N ASN A 96 -0.35 -6.34 -12.34
CA ASN A 96 1.05 -5.95 -12.28
C ASN A 96 1.28 -4.54 -12.83
N ASP A 97 0.72 -4.25 -14.00
CA ASP A 97 0.80 -2.94 -14.64
C ASP A 97 0.16 -1.86 -13.77
N LEU A 98 -1.01 -2.15 -13.17
CA LEU A 98 -1.67 -1.22 -12.26
C LEU A 98 -0.79 -0.92 -11.04
N MET A 99 -0.19 -1.94 -10.43
CA MET A 99 0.70 -1.75 -9.28
C MET A 99 1.94 -0.91 -9.63
N LYS A 100 2.56 -1.16 -10.80
CA LYS A 100 3.70 -0.36 -11.29
C LYS A 100 3.31 1.09 -11.58
N ASN A 101 2.14 1.32 -12.16
CA ASN A 101 1.63 2.67 -12.42
C ASN A 101 1.33 3.44 -11.13
N LEU A 102 0.77 2.76 -10.12
CA LEU A 102 0.53 3.36 -8.80
C LEU A 102 1.86 3.71 -8.11
N TRP A 103 2.85 2.82 -8.16
CA TRP A 103 4.20 3.11 -7.68
C TRP A 103 4.80 4.35 -8.33
N ASN A 104 4.80 4.42 -9.67
CA ASN A 104 5.33 5.55 -10.41
C ASN A 104 4.60 6.86 -10.09
N THR A 105 3.26 6.81 -9.99
CA THR A 105 2.43 7.97 -9.62
C THR A 105 2.77 8.47 -8.22
N SER A 106 2.96 7.56 -7.25
CA SER A 106 3.35 7.91 -5.88
C SER A 106 4.71 8.61 -5.80
N LYS A 107 5.61 8.34 -6.75
CA LYS A 107 6.91 9.03 -6.88
C LYS A 107 6.80 10.39 -7.55
N ASP A 108 5.96 10.52 -8.56
CA ASP A 108 5.77 11.79 -9.26
C ASP A 108 4.99 12.81 -8.42
N GLU A 109 4.05 12.38 -7.58
CA GLU A 109 3.38 13.26 -6.62
C GLU A 109 4.37 13.86 -5.62
N ARG A 110 5.37 13.08 -5.16
CA ARG A 110 6.47 13.58 -4.32
C ARG A 110 7.31 14.65 -5.03
N ARG A 111 7.72 14.40 -6.28
CA ARG A 111 8.55 15.35 -7.06
C ARG A 111 7.88 16.70 -7.35
N ARG A 112 6.56 16.80 -7.21
CA ARG A 112 5.81 18.06 -7.41
C ARG A 112 5.72 18.91 -6.15
N ILE A 113 6.08 18.35 -5.00
CA ILE A 113 6.05 19.01 -3.69
C ILE A 113 7.49 19.37 -3.24
N GLU A 114 8.52 18.83 -3.92
CA GLU A 114 9.93 19.25 -3.87
C GLU A 114 10.20 20.45 -4.79
#